data_AF-A0A5K1A866-F1
#
_entry.id   AF-A0A5K1A866-F1
#
_cell.length_a   1.000
_cell.length_b   1.000
_cell.length_c   1.000
_cell.angle_alpha   90.00
_cell.angle_beta   90.00
_cell.angle_gamma   90.00
#
_symmetry.space_group_name_H-M   'P 1'
#
loop_
_entity.id
_entity.type
_entity.pdbx_description
1 polymer ?
#
loop_
_entity_poly.entity_id
_entity_poly.type
_entity_poly.pdbx_seq_one_letter_code
_entity_poly.pdbx_strand_id
1 'polypeptide(L)' 'LFEQLKDLVGIKHDLDGVFSWTIVQRDGVPQCKLAERAECNSKVAVALSIMDECFMPIVDRRTSANLIHNIVYNCG' A
#
# COMPACT_ATOMS: atom_id res chain seq x y z
N LEU A 1 -0.93 -13.20 -13.59
CA LEU A 1 -1.42 -12.31 -12.52
C LEU A 1 -0.30 -11.42 -11.96
N PHE A 2 0.84 -11.98 -11.52
CA PHE A 2 1.90 -11.20 -10.89
C PHE A 2 2.65 -10.24 -11.85
N GLU A 3 2.93 -10.66 -13.09
CA GLU A 3 3.66 -9.81 -14.05
C GLU A 3 2.85 -8.58 -14.49
N GLN A 4 1.55 -8.74 -14.75
CA GLN A 4 0.67 -7.62 -15.09
C GLN A 4 0.56 -6.60 -13.95
N LEU A 5 0.70 -7.01 -12.70
CA LEU A 5 0.70 -6.09 -11.55
C LEU A 5 2.00 -5.30 -11.47
N LYS A 6 3.15 -5.89 -11.83
CA LYS A 6 4.44 -5.18 -11.86
C LYS A 6 4.43 -4.03 -12.86
N ASP A 7 3.79 -4.24 -14.01
CA ASP A 7 3.67 -3.21 -15.06
C ASP A 7 2.80 -2.01 -14.62
N LEU A 8 2.03 -2.14 -13.53
CA LEU A 8 1.17 -1.08 -12.99
C LEU A 8 1.79 -0.37 -11.78
N VAL A 9 2.93 -0.83 -11.27
CA VAL A 9 3.61 -0.21 -10.11
C VAL A 9 4.13 1.17 -10.48
N GLY A 10 3.82 2.17 -9.65
CA GLY A 10 4.25 3.56 -9.88
C GLY A 10 3.46 4.30 -10.97
N ILE A 11 2.56 3.64 -11.69
CA ILE A 11 1.72 4.28 -12.71
C ILE A 11 0.51 4.94 -12.05
N LYS A 12 0.26 6.20 -12.41
CA LYS A 12 -0.94 6.94 -12.00
C LYS A 12 -2.11 6.58 -12.90
N HIS A 13 -3.19 6.09 -12.30
CA HIS A 13 -4.45 5.80 -12.96
C HIS A 13 -5.52 6.76 -12.44
N ASP A 14 -6.03 7.62 -13.32
CA ASP A 14 -7.12 8.53 -12.97
C ASP A 14 -8.45 7.74 -12.87
N LEU A 15 -9.27 8.09 -11.89
CA LEU A 15 -10.60 7.50 -11.67
C LEU A 15 -11.67 8.42 -12.24
N ASP A 16 -11.95 9.53 -11.55
CA ASP A 16 -13.02 10.47 -11.89
C ASP A 16 -12.50 11.93 -12.00
N GLY A 17 -11.26 12.11 -12.48
CA GLY A 17 -10.64 13.43 -12.74
C GLY A 17 -10.16 14.19 -11.50
N VAL A 18 -10.72 13.92 -10.32
CA VAL A 18 -10.24 14.44 -9.02
C VAL A 18 -9.49 13.41 -8.18
N PHE A 19 -9.65 12.13 -8.52
CA PHE A 19 -8.97 11.04 -7.82
C PHE A 19 -8.12 10.23 -8.79
N SER A 20 -7.05 9.68 -8.24
CA SER A 20 -6.19 8.75 -8.93
C SER A 20 -5.62 7.74 -7.95
N TRP A 21 -5.25 6.57 -8.45
CA TRP A 21 -4.56 5.55 -7.68
C TRP A 21 -3.29 5.08 -8.39
N THR A 22 -2.40 4.48 -7.62
CA THR A 22 -1.15 3.89 -8.08
C THR A 22 -0.85 2.70 -7.20
N ILE A 23 -0.33 1.62 -7.79
CA ILE A 23 0.23 0.51 -6.99
C ILE A 23 1.59 0.94 -6.47
N VAL A 24 1.78 0.82 -5.16
CA VAL A 24 3.07 1.05 -4.50
C VAL A 24 3.67 -0.29 -4.09
N GLN A 25 4.99 -0.39 -4.19
CA GLN A 25 5.75 -1.56 -3.72
C GLN A 25 6.64 -1.12 -2.55
N ARG A 26 6.65 -1.90 -1.46
CA ARG A 26 7.59 -1.71 -0.35
C ARG A 26 9.02 -1.86 -0.89
N ASP A 27 9.89 -0.89 -0.63
CA ASP A 27 11.24 -0.70 -1.22
C ASP A 27 11.30 -0.13 -2.65
N GLY A 28 10.15 0.20 -3.24
CA GLY A 28 10.02 0.68 -4.62
C GLY A 28 10.48 -0.35 -5.67
N VAL A 29 10.33 -0.01 -6.94
CA VAL A 29 10.88 -0.86 -8.01
C VAL A 29 12.41 -0.79 -7.92
N PRO A 30 13.16 -1.88 -8.18
CA PRO A 30 14.63 -1.87 -8.10
C PRO A 30 15.31 -0.76 -8.91
N GLN A 31 14.63 -0.24 -9.93
CA GLN A 31 15.09 0.82 -10.83
C GLN A 31 14.64 2.24 -10.41
N CYS A 32 13.80 2.39 -9.37
CA CYS A 32 13.30 3.68 -8.90
C CYS A 32 14.37 4.52 -8.20
N LYS A 33 14.25 5.85 -8.36
CA LYS A 33 15.09 6.83 -7.67
C LYS A 33 14.79 6.85 -6.17
N LEU A 34 15.76 7.30 -5.36
CA LEU A 34 15.60 7.44 -3.91
C LEU A 34 14.35 8.26 -3.50
N ALA A 35 14.05 9.34 -4.22
CA ALA A 35 12.88 10.17 -3.96
C ALA A 35 11.56 9.40 -4.15
N GLU A 36 11.44 8.60 -5.21
CA GLU A 36 10.26 7.79 -5.51
C GLU A 36 10.05 6.70 -4.45
N ARG A 37 11.16 6.10 -3.98
CA ARG A 37 11.13 5.13 -2.86
C ARG A 37 10.68 5.78 -1.56
N ALA A 38 11.22 6.97 -1.24
CA ALA A 38 10.83 7.72 -0.07
C ALA A 38 9.33 8.10 -0.10
N GLU A 39 8.83 8.52 -1.27
CA GLU A 39 7.42 8.81 -1.47
C GLU A 39 6.54 7.56 -1.29
N CYS A 40 6.90 6.43 -1.89
CA CYS A 40 6.17 5.16 -1.74
C CYS A 40 6.11 4.73 -0.27
N ASN A 41 7.24 4.72 0.42
CA ASN A 41 7.30 4.35 1.84
C ASN A 41 6.52 5.34 2.70
N SER A 42 6.52 6.63 2.37
CA SER A 42 5.73 7.65 3.08
C SER A 42 4.23 7.42 2.91
N LYS A 43 3.76 7.12 1.69
CA LYS A 43 2.34 6.80 1.42
C LYS A 43 1.88 5.59 2.24
N VAL A 44 2.71 4.54 2.30
CA VAL A 44 2.40 3.34 3.08
C VAL A 44 2.41 3.61 4.59
N ALA A 45 3.35 4.42 5.08
CA ALA A 45 3.38 4.85 6.48
C ALA A 45 2.12 5.64 6.86
N VAL A 46 1.70 6.60 6.02
CA VAL A 46 0.46 7.36 6.23
C VAL A 46 -0.76 6.45 6.23
N ALA A 47 -0.84 5.49 5.30
CA ALA A 47 -1.94 4.52 5.26
C ALA A 47 -1.99 3.68 6.55
N LEU A 48 -0.83 3.25 7.07
CA LEU A 48 -0.75 2.52 8.34
C LEU A 48 -1.24 3.40 9.50
N SER A 49 -0.78 4.65 9.59
CA SER A 49 -1.22 5.58 10.65
C SER A 49 -2.72 5.82 10.61
N ILE A 50 -3.31 6.05 9.42
CA ILE A 50 -4.76 6.21 9.27
C ILE A 50 -5.49 4.94 9.73
N MET A 51 -5.01 3.76 9.32
CA MET A 51 -5.63 2.50 9.71
C MET A 51 -5.54 2.24 11.23
N ASP A 52 -4.47 2.66 11.88
CA ASP A 52 -4.26 2.47 13.32
C ASP A 52 -5.03 3.51 14.17
N GLU A 53 -5.08 4.77 13.72
CA GLU A 53 -5.73 5.85 14.45
C GLU A 53 -7.24 5.93 14.23
N CYS A 54 -7.71 5.62 13.01
CA CYS A 54 -9.12 5.82 12.63
C CYS A 54 -9.97 4.55 12.70
N PHE A 55 -9.36 3.37 12.85
CA PHE A 55 -10.09 2.10 12.88
C PHE A 55 -9.73 1.30 14.14
N MET A 56 -10.70 0.55 14.68
CA MET A 56 -10.41 -0.39 15.76
C MET A 56 -9.58 -1.58 15.24
N PRO A 57 -8.71 -2.18 16.07
CA PRO A 57 -7.94 -3.36 15.69
C PRO A 57 -8.85 -4.44 15.10
N ILE A 58 -8.64 -4.76 13.83
CA ILE A 58 -9.38 -5.82 13.16
C ILE A 58 -8.68 -7.13 13.48
N VAL A 59 -9.08 -7.77 14.57
CA VAL A 59 -8.46 -9.02 15.02
C VAL A 59 -9.17 -10.21 14.38
N ASP A 60 -8.43 -11.04 13.66
CA ASP A 60 -8.90 -12.33 13.18
C ASP A 60 -9.18 -13.25 14.39
N ARG A 61 -10.41 -13.75 14.53
CA ARG A 61 -10.81 -14.55 15.70
C ARG A 61 -10.20 -15.95 15.75
N ARG A 62 -9.70 -16.47 14.63
CA ARG A 62 -9.08 -17.80 14.52
C ARG A 62 -7.58 -17.74 14.79
N THR A 63 -6.90 -16.67 14.36
CA THR A 63 -5.43 -16.54 14.48
C THR A 63 -4.99 -15.51 15.51
N SER A 64 -5.90 -14.68 16.02
CA SER A 64 -5.62 -13.51 16.84
C SER A 64 -4.71 -12.48 16.17
N ALA A 65 -4.52 -12.57 14.85
CA ALA A 65 -3.69 -11.63 14.11
C ALA A 65 -4.41 -10.30 13.94
N ASN A 66 -3.68 -9.20 14.15
CA ASN A 66 -4.16 -7.88 13.76
C ASN A 66 -4.08 -7.74 12.23
N LEU A 67 -5.25 -7.72 11.59
CA LEU A 67 -5.38 -7.67 10.14
C LEU A 67 -5.02 -6.31 9.54
N ILE A 68 -4.81 -5.26 10.35
CA ILE A 68 -4.37 -3.95 9.86
C ILE A 68 -3.10 -4.10 9.00
N HIS A 69 -2.11 -4.87 9.46
CA HIS A 69 -0.90 -5.11 8.69
C HIS A 69 -1.19 -5.86 7.37
N ASN A 70 -2.06 -6.86 7.41
CA ASN A 70 -2.39 -7.65 6.23
C ASN A 70 -3.10 -6.80 5.17
N ILE A 71 -3.97 -5.89 5.61
CA ILE A 71 -4.69 -4.95 4.74
C ILE A 71 -3.73 -3.93 4.13
N VAL A 72 -2.90 -3.29 4.95
CA VAL A 72 -1.99 -2.22 4.50
C VAL A 72 -0.91 -2.76 3.55
N TYR A 73 -0.39 -3.95 3.82
CA TYR A 73 0.73 -4.51 3.06
C TYR A 73 0.34 -5.63 2.10
N ASN A 74 -0.94 -5.96 2.01
CA ASN A 74 -1.44 -7.09 1.22
C ASN A 74 -0.64 -8.39 1.48
N CYS A 75 -0.31 -8.64 2.73
CA CYS A 75 0.42 -9.84 3.18
C CYS A 75 -0.49 -10.65 4.11
N GLY A 76 -0.99 -11.80 3.66
CA GLY A 76 -1.91 -12.66 4.41
C GLY A 76 -1.56 -14.13 4.25
#